data_AF-A0A7Z8RLI5-F1
#
_entry.id   AF-A0A7Z8RLI5-F1
#
_cell.length_a   1.000
_cell.length_b   1.000
_cell.length_c   1.000
_cell.angle_alpha   90.00
_cell.angle_beta   90.00
_cell.angle_gamma   90.00
#
_symmetry.space_group_name_H-M   'P 1'
#
loop_
_entity.id
_entity.type
_entity.pdbx_description
1 polymer ?
#
loop_
_entity_poly.entity_id
_entity_poly.type
_entity_poly.pdbx_seq_one_letter_code
_entity_poly.pdbx_strand_id
1 'polypeptide(L)' 'MIIFLLILFLCGYVILKYSNMSPSSYFTYFLTAFIIIGVSILILKLDVKPQIKYTIFGFSLFVLLHNLVIGAKMLFK' A
#
# COMPACT_ATOMS: atom_id res chain seq x y z
N MET A 1 1.07 -14.84 -5.85
CA MET A 1 2.43 -14.30 -5.64
C MET A 1 2.68 -12.99 -6.38
N ILE A 2 2.40 -12.87 -7.68
CA ILE A 2 2.64 -11.64 -8.46
C ILE A 2 1.97 -10.39 -7.86
N ILE A 3 0.70 -10.51 -7.43
CA ILE A 3 -0.05 -9.39 -6.85
C ILE A 3 0.59 -8.89 -5.55
N PHE A 4 1.13 -9.80 -4.73
CA PHE A 4 1.83 -9.43 -3.51
C PHE A 4 3.14 -8.69 -3.80
N LEU A 5 3.88 -9.13 -4.82
CA LEU A 5 5.07 -8.43 -5.29
C LEU A 5 4.73 -7.01 -5.77
N LEU A 6 3.61 -6.86 -6.50
CA LEU A 6 3.12 -5.56 -6.97
C LEU A 6 2.79 -4.63 -5.79
N ILE A 7 2.14 -5.14 -4.74
CA ILE A 7 1.85 -4.39 -3.50
C ILE A 7 3.14 -3.93 -2.84
N LEU A 8 4.16 -4.79 -2.74
CA LEU A 8 5.46 -4.41 -2.19
C LEU A 8 6.13 -3.29 -2.99
N PHE A 9 6.14 -3.39 -4.33
CA PHE A 9 6.69 -2.34 -5.19
C PHE A 9 5.93 -1.02 -5.05
N LEU A 10 4.59 -1.06 -5.01
CA LEU A 10 3.74 0.12 -4.82
C LEU A 10 3.96 0.77 -3.45
N CYS A 11 4.04 -0.01 -2.37
CA CYS A 11 4.37 0.51 -1.04
C CYS A 11 5.76 1.14 -1.00
N GLY A 12 6.77 0.50 -1.60
CA GLY A 12 8.12 1.06 -1.71
C GLY A 12 8.14 2.38 -2.49
N TYR A 13 7.40 2.46 -3.59
CA TYR A 13 7.24 3.68 -4.38
C TYR A 13 6.56 4.80 -3.59
N VAL A 14 5.50 4.49 -2.83
CA VAL A 14 4.82 5.46 -1.94
C VAL A 14 5.80 6.02 -0.91
N ILE A 15 6.54 5.16 -0.22
CA ILE A 15 7.51 5.59 0.79
C ILE A 15 8.57 6.51 0.17
N LEU A 16 9.11 6.13 -0.99
CA LEU A 16 10.17 6.89 -1.65
C LEU A 16 9.66 8.21 -2.25
N LYS A 17 8.42 8.25 -2.75
CA LYS A 17 7.84 9.47 -3.31
C LYS A 17 7.48 10.50 -2.26
N TYR A 18 7.02 10.04 -1.09
CA TYR A 18 6.62 10.92 0.00
C TYR A 18 7.76 11.21 0.99
N SER A 19 8.98 10.68 0.79
CA SER A 19 10.15 10.98 1.64
C SER A 19 10.51 12.46 1.69
N ASN A 20 10.14 13.21 0.64
CA ASN A 20 10.40 14.64 0.51
C ASN A 20 9.21 15.51 1.00
N MET A 21 8.13 14.92 1.51
CA MET A 21 7.03 15.65 2.13
C MET A 21 7.35 16.08 3.56
N SER A 22 6.46 16.90 4.14
CA SER A 22 6.50 17.21 5.56
C SER A 22 6.55 15.94 6.44
N PRO A 23 7.23 15.96 7.60
CA PRO A 23 7.40 14.78 8.45
C PRO A 23 6.09 14.12 8.86
N SER A 24 5.04 14.92 9.11
CA SER A 24 3.70 14.45 9.45
C SER A 24 3.09 13.65 8.31
N SER A 25 3.10 14.20 7.08
CA SER A 25 2.57 13.53 5.90
C SER A 25 3.35 12.25 5.60
N TYR A 26 4.69 12.32 5.66
CA TYR A 26 5.55 11.15 5.46
C TYR A 26 5.20 10.02 6.44
N PHE A 27 5.06 10.34 7.73
CA PHE A 27 4.72 9.34 8.75
C PHE A 27 3.37 8.66 8.47
N THR A 28 2.36 9.42 8.04
CA THR A 28 1.05 8.86 7.68
C THR A 28 1.14 7.88 6.51
N TYR A 29 1.81 8.26 5.42
CA TYR A 29 1.95 7.40 4.25
C TYR A 29 2.85 6.19 4.53
N PHE A 30 3.92 6.38 5.31
CA PHE A 30 4.82 5.31 5.74
C PHE A 30 4.07 4.27 6.60
N LEU A 31 3.34 4.71 7.62
CA LEU A 31 2.57 3.82 8.49
C LEU A 31 1.49 3.08 7.71
N THR A 32 0.81 3.76 6.79
CA THR A 32 -0.20 3.15 5.92
C THR A 32 0.41 2.06 5.03
N ALA A 33 1.54 2.33 4.38
CA ALA A 33 2.26 1.36 3.56
C ALA A 33 2.72 0.14 4.40
N PHE A 34 3.19 0.39 5.62
CA PHE A 34 3.63 -0.67 6.54
C PHE A 34 2.48 -1.58 6.98
N ILE A 35 1.32 -1.00 7.33
CA ILE A 35 0.12 -1.76 7.68
C ILE A 35 -0.33 -2.62 6.51
N ILE A 36 -0.34 -2.08 5.29
CA ILE A 36 -0.75 -2.83 4.08
C ILE A 36 0.19 -4.01 3.82
N ILE A 37 1.51 -3.83 3.99
CA ILE A 37 2.49 -4.92 3.88
C ILE A 37 2.22 -5.99 4.96
N GLY A 38 2.03 -5.59 6.21
CA GLY A 38 1.77 -6.51 7.32
C GLY A 38 0.50 -7.34 7.10
N VAL A 39 -0.61 -6.69 6.76
CA VAL A 39 -1.89 -7.36 6.45
C VAL A 39 -1.74 -8.30 5.25
N SER A 40 -1.00 -7.89 4.22
CA SER A 40 -0.75 -8.70 3.03
C SER A 40 0.04 -9.98 3.34
N ILE A 41 1.06 -9.90 4.21
CA ILE A 41 1.83 -11.06 4.68
C ILE A 41 0.94 -11.98 5.53
N LEU A 42 0.12 -11.41 6.41
CA LEU A 42 -0.78 -12.19 7.27
C LEU A 42 -1.77 -13.02 6.45
N ILE A 43 -2.38 -12.40 5.43
CA ILE A 43 -3.35 -13.05 4.52
C ILE A 43 -2.67 -14.14 3.69
N LEU A 44 -1.41 -13.95 3.30
CA LEU A 44 -0.63 -14.96 2.60
C LEU A 44 -0.45 -16.23 3.45
N LYS A 45 -0.17 -16.05 4.75
CA LYS A 45 0.02 -17.15 5.71
C LYS A 45 -1.28 -17.80 6.17
N LEU A 46 -2.38 -17.06 6.21
CA LEU A 46 -3.68 -17.60 6.62
C LEU A 46 -4.19 -18.64 5.62
N ASP A 47 -4.76 -19.73 6.11
CA ASP A 47 -5.37 -20.77 5.27
C ASP A 47 -6.81 -20.38 4.89
N VAL A 48 -6.91 -19.36 4.03
CA VAL A 48 -8.19 -18.82 3.51
C VAL A 48 -8.38 -19.24 2.07
N LYS A 49 -9.65 -19.41 1.66
CA LYS A 49 -10.01 -19.68 0.26
C LYS A 49 -9.33 -18.66 -0.67
N PRO A 50 -8.75 -19.09 -1.80
CA PRO A 50 -8.00 -18.20 -2.70
C PRO A 50 -8.78 -16.97 -3.15
N GLN A 51 -10.08 -17.12 -3.41
CA GLN A 51 -10.99 -16.04 -3.80
C GLN A 51 -10.97 -14.90 -2.78
N ILE A 52 -11.05 -15.22 -1.48
CA ILE A 52 -11.05 -14.23 -0.40
C ILE A 52 -9.70 -13.51 -0.33
N LYS A 53 -8.59 -14.25 -0.48
CA LYS A 53 -7.25 -13.65 -0.55
C LYS A 53 -7.14 -12.64 -1.68
N TYR A 54 -7.60 -12.99 -2.88
CA TYR A 54 -7.56 -12.10 -4.05
C TYR A 54 -8.45 -10.87 -3.89
N THR A 55 -9.64 -11.00 -3.30
CA THR A 55 -10.52 -9.85 -3.03
C THR A 55 -9.84 -8.86 -2.08
N ILE A 56 -9.19 -9.35 -1.02
CA ILE A 56 -8.50 -8.47 -0.07
C ILE A 56 -7.28 -7.83 -0.73
N PHE A 57 -6.47 -8.59 -1.47
CA PHE A 57 -5.33 -8.03 -2.20
C PHE A 57 -5.75 -6.96 -3.22
N GLY A 58 -6.86 -7.19 -3.94
CA GLY A 58 -7.42 -6.20 -4.87
C GLY A 58 -7.86 -4.93 -4.16
N PHE A 59 -8.53 -5.05 -3.02
CA PHE A 59 -8.92 -3.90 -2.20
C PHE A 59 -7.70 -3.12 -1.69
N SER A 60 -6.69 -3.81 -1.16
CA SER A 60 -5.43 -3.18 -0.74
C SER A 60 -4.75 -2.42 -1.88
N LEU A 61 -4.79 -2.97 -3.10
CA LEU A 61 -4.26 -2.32 -4.29
C LEU A 61 -5.02 -1.04 -4.65
N PHE A 62 -6.35 -1.09 -4.58
CA PHE A 62 -7.21 0.07 -4.83
C PHE A 62 -6.94 1.20 -3.83
N VAL A 63 -6.82 0.87 -2.54
CA VAL A 63 -6.49 1.83 -1.47
C VAL A 63 -5.11 2.47 -1.70
N LEU A 64 -4.11 1.67 -2.10
CA LEU A 64 -2.78 2.15 -2.46
C LEU A 64 -2.80 3.14 -3.63
N LEU A 65 -3.50 2.78 -4.71
CA LEU A 65 -3.64 3.64 -5.88
C LEU A 65 -4.39 4.94 -5.54
N HIS A 66 -5.44 4.87 -4.75
CA HIS A 66 -6.19 6.05 -4.31
C HIS A 66 -5.34 7.00 -3.46
N ASN A 67 -4.57 6.47 -2.50
CA ASN A 67 -3.62 7.28 -1.72
C ASN A 67 -2.49 7.86 -2.57
N LEU A 68 -2.06 7.15 -3.61
CA LEU A 68 -1.11 7.67 -4.60
C LEU A 68 -1.68 8.87 -5.36
N VAL A 69 -2.94 8.80 -5.79
CA VAL A 69 -3.61 9.91 -6.48
C VAL A 69 -3.79 11.11 -5.56
N ILE A 70 -4.20 10.89 -4.31
CA ILE A 70 -4.40 11.98 -3.34
C ILE A 70 -3.07 12.64 -2.97
N GLY A 71 -2.06 11.87 -2.58
CA GLY A 71 -0.78 12.46 -2.19
C GLY A 71 -0.04 13.07 -3.38
N ALA A 72 -0.21 12.55 -4.61
CA ALA A 72 0.26 13.23 -5.81
C ALA A 72 -0.41 14.61 -5.97
N LYS A 73 -1.74 14.70 -5.81
CA LYS A 73 -2.45 15.99 -5.85
C LYS A 73 -1.96 16.99 -4.79
N MET A 74 -1.51 16.52 -3.62
CA MET A 74 -0.94 17.39 -2.59
C MET A 74 0.50 17.86 -2.91
N LEU A 75 1.27 17.12 -3.71
CA LEU A 75 2.62 17.52 -4.12
C LEU A 75 2.64 18.53 -5.27
N PHE A 76 1.61 18.52 -6.13
CA PHE A 76 1.52 19.39 -7.31
C PHE A 76 0.65 20.65 -7.07
N LYS A 77 0.41 21.02 -5.82
CA LYS A 77 -0.36 22.19 -5.41
C LYS A 77 0.50 23.12 -4.58
#